data_AF-A0A367JER7-F1
#
_entry.id   AF-A0A367JER7-F1
#
_cell.length_a   1.000
_cell.length_b   1.000
_cell.length_c   1.000
_cell.angle_alpha   90.00
_cell.angle_beta   90.00
_cell.angle_gamma   90.00
#
_symmetry.space_group_name_H-M   'P 1'
#
loop_
_entity.id
_entity.type
_entity.pdbx_description
1 polymer ?
#
loop_
_entity_poly.entity_id
_entity_poly.type
_entity_poly.pdbx_seq_one_letter_code
_entity_poly.pdbx_strand_id
1 'polypeptide(L)'
;MALTLARKDLPKYQITTSMNKPFPKEDSYDSEEHFLHTFERIVYSAGLDIEYVWDRYLPLCIHYDHGMWIEADLKRCSSWLDARKCFTKKFETKHRARKTTILVFIMEMRGTESIPQYIARFVKTINDTT
;
A
#
# COMPACT_ATOMS: atom_id res chain seq x y z
N MET A 1 -30.25 -4.49 -13.73
CA MET A 1 -30.20 -3.30 -12.86
C MET A 1 -28.73 -3.03 -12.59
N ALA A 2 -28.22 -1.84 -12.91
CA ALA A 2 -26.85 -1.46 -12.56
C ALA A 2 -26.85 -1.02 -11.09
N LEU A 3 -26.05 -1.68 -10.25
CA LEU A 3 -25.84 -1.25 -8.86
C LEU A 3 -24.95 0.00 -8.90
N THR A 4 -25.46 1.12 -8.38
CA THR A 4 -24.64 2.34 -8.27
C THR A 4 -23.69 2.19 -7.08
N LEU A 5 -22.39 2.18 -7.36
CA LEU A 5 -21.36 2.08 -6.33
C LEU A 5 -21.35 3.36 -5.47
N ALA A 6 -21.74 3.26 -4.20
CA ALA A 6 -21.70 4.40 -3.28
C ALA A 6 -20.35 4.48 -2.56
N ARG A 7 -20.01 5.65 -2.04
CA ARG A 7 -18.75 5.89 -1.32
C ARG A 7 -18.52 4.94 -0.14
N LYS A 8 -19.60 4.47 0.49
CA LYS A 8 -19.58 3.51 1.61
C LYS A 8 -19.22 2.09 1.19
N ASP A 9 -19.42 1.75 -0.09
CA ASP A 9 -19.15 0.42 -0.64
C ASP A 9 -17.69 0.31 -1.12
N LEU A 10 -16.95 1.42 -1.09
CA LEU A 10 -15.54 1.48 -1.48
C LEU A 10 -14.63 1.09 -0.32
N PRO A 11 -13.68 0.15 -0.56
CA PRO A 11 -12.73 -0.26 0.47
C PRO A 11 -11.84 0.91 0.89
N LYS A 12 -11.36 0.90 2.12
CA LYS A 12 -10.39 1.90 2.60
C LYS A 12 -9.01 1.29 2.68
N TYR A 13 -8.07 1.88 1.96
CA TYR A 13 -6.71 1.36 1.91
C TYR A 13 -6.01 1.56 3.25
N GLN A 14 -5.65 0.44 3.86
CA GLN A 14 -4.73 0.34 4.98
C GLN A 14 -4.19 -1.09 5.04
N ILE A 15 -2.94 -1.27 5.45
CA ILE A 15 -2.33 -2.61 5.52
C ILE A 15 -2.17 -3.09 6.96
N THR A 16 -2.15 -4.40 7.16
CA THR A 16 -2.06 -5.05 8.47
C THR A 16 -0.79 -4.66 9.24
N THR A 17 0.31 -4.42 8.53
CA THR A 17 1.61 -4.04 9.13
C THR A 17 1.75 -2.56 9.45
N SER A 18 0.78 -1.72 9.08
CA SER A 18 0.83 -0.29 9.39
C SER A 18 0.43 -0.04 10.85
N MET A 19 1.35 0.55 11.64
CA MET A 19 1.04 0.88 13.05
C MET A 19 0.03 2.02 13.19
N ASN A 20 -0.08 2.89 12.17
CA ASN A 20 -1.12 3.90 12.12
C ASN A 20 -2.18 3.43 11.13
N LYS A 21 -3.38 3.13 11.62
CA LYS A 21 -4.54 2.72 10.82
C LYS A 21 -5.46 3.92 10.66
N PRO A 22 -5.46 4.60 9.49
CA PRO A 22 -6.28 5.79 9.30
C PRO A 22 -7.78 5.48 9.35
N PHE A 23 -8.16 4.22 9.12
CA PHE A 23 -9.54 3.75 9.10
C PHE A 23 -9.71 2.57 10.08
N PRO A 24 -9.68 2.79 11.40
CA PRO A 24 -9.58 1.71 12.39
C PRO A 24 -10.77 0.74 12.44
N LYS A 25 -11.92 1.10 11.84
CA LYS A 25 -13.13 0.26 11.75
C LYS A 25 -13.25 -0.51 10.43
N GLU A 26 -12.34 -0.27 9.49
CA GLU A 26 -12.33 -0.89 8.17
C GLU A 26 -11.36 -2.08 8.15
N ASP A 27 -11.48 -2.92 7.13
CA ASP A 27 -10.56 -4.05 6.95
C ASP A 27 -9.12 -3.59 6.71
N SER A 28 -8.17 -4.45 7.08
CA SER A 28 -6.74 -4.25 6.79
C SER A 28 -6.27 -5.30 5.80
N TYR A 29 -5.50 -4.90 4.80
CA TYR A 29 -5.02 -5.76 3.73
C TYR A 29 -3.59 -6.24 3.98
N ASP A 30 -3.24 -7.42 3.48
CA ASP A 30 -1.89 -7.96 3.65
C ASP A 30 -0.85 -7.26 2.78
N SER A 31 -1.28 -6.75 1.61
CA SER A 31 -0.43 -6.07 0.63
C SER A 31 -1.21 -5.07 -0.22
N GLU A 32 -0.51 -4.21 -0.94
CA GLU A 32 -1.07 -3.31 -1.94
C GLU A 32 -1.84 -4.08 -3.01
N GLU A 33 -1.28 -5.21 -3.48
CA GLU A 33 -1.94 -6.06 -4.48
C GLU A 33 -3.22 -6.71 -3.94
N HIS A 34 -3.25 -7.14 -2.68
CA HIS A 34 -4.47 -7.67 -2.05
C HIS A 34 -5.57 -6.58 -2.03
N PHE A 35 -5.21 -5.35 -1.65
CA PHE A 35 -6.15 -4.23 -1.71
C PHE A 35 -6.64 -3.94 -3.14
N LEU A 36 -5.72 -3.79 -4.10
CA LEU A 36 -6.05 -3.47 -5.49
C LEU A 36 -6.94 -4.54 -6.14
N HIS A 37 -6.67 -5.82 -5.86
CA HIS A 37 -7.51 -6.92 -6.31
C HIS A 37 -8.91 -6.89 -5.68
N THR A 38 -9.01 -6.53 -4.39
CA THR A 38 -10.31 -6.39 -3.71
C THR A 38 -11.12 -5.23 -4.30
N PHE A 39 -10.47 -4.09 -4.52
CA PHE A 39 -11.06 -2.93 -5.20
C PHE A 39 -11.60 -3.30 -6.58
N GLU A 40 -10.80 -4.01 -7.38
CA GLU A 40 -11.18 -4.47 -8.71
C GLU A 40 -12.39 -5.41 -8.70
N ARG A 41 -12.43 -6.35 -7.75
CA ARG A 41 -13.60 -7.24 -7.56
C ARG A 41 -14.87 -6.47 -7.21
N ILE A 42 -14.77 -5.44 -6.36
CA ILE A 42 -15.91 -4.60 -5.98
C ILE A 42 -16.44 -3.82 -7.19
N VAL A 43 -15.55 -3.20 -7.96
CA VAL A 43 -15.92 -2.49 -9.20
C VAL A 43 -16.59 -3.43 -10.20
N TYR A 44 -15.99 -4.61 -10.43
CA TYR A 44 -16.55 -5.63 -11.31
C TYR A 44 -17.93 -6.11 -10.84
N SER A 45 -18.13 -6.31 -9.53
CA SER A 45 -19.42 -6.75 -8.97
C SER A 45 -20.55 -5.74 -9.17
N ALA A 46 -20.22 -4.46 -9.35
CA ALA A 46 -21.18 -3.42 -9.70
C ALA A 46 -21.48 -3.35 -11.22
N GLY A 47 -20.85 -4.20 -12.03
CA GLY A 47 -21.00 -4.23 -13.48
C GLY A 47 -20.26 -3.08 -14.17
N LEU A 48 -19.25 -2.51 -13.52
CA LEU A 48 -18.43 -1.43 -14.08
C LEU A 48 -17.11 -1.99 -14.61
N ASP A 49 -16.65 -1.42 -15.72
CA ASP A 49 -15.30 -1.69 -16.23
C ASP A 49 -14.31 -0.76 -15.52
N ILE A 50 -13.31 -1.38 -14.88
CA ILE A 50 -12.33 -0.70 -14.05
C ILE A 50 -11.54 0.35 -14.82
N GLU A 51 -11.25 0.11 -16.10
CA GLU A 51 -10.47 1.03 -16.95
C GLU A 51 -11.10 2.43 -17.06
N TYR A 52 -12.43 2.53 -16.89
CA TYR A 52 -13.18 3.78 -17.04
C TYR A 52 -13.57 4.45 -15.71
N VAL A 53 -13.29 3.82 -14.58
CA VAL A 53 -13.82 4.28 -13.28
C VAL A 53 -12.77 4.33 -12.17
N TRP A 54 -11.60 3.73 -12.35
CA TRP A 54 -10.57 3.68 -11.32
C TRP A 54 -10.12 5.08 -10.86
N ASP A 55 -10.01 6.04 -11.78
CA ASP A 55 -9.52 7.39 -11.56
C ASP A 55 -10.44 8.22 -10.64
N ARG A 56 -11.72 7.87 -10.62
CA ARG A 56 -12.74 8.49 -9.76
C ARG A 56 -12.86 7.78 -8.41
N TYR A 57 -12.77 6.45 -8.39
CA TYR A 57 -13.04 5.68 -7.19
C TYR A 57 -11.79 5.37 -6.34
N LEU A 58 -10.66 5.04 -6.95
CA LEU A 58 -9.44 4.70 -6.23
C LEU A 58 -8.98 5.84 -5.30
N PRO A 59 -9.01 7.13 -5.69
CA PRO A 59 -8.69 8.24 -4.76
C PRO A 59 -9.53 8.28 -3.49
N LEU A 60 -10.80 7.85 -3.55
CA LEU A 60 -11.73 7.87 -2.41
C LEU A 60 -11.46 6.74 -1.40
N CYS A 61 -10.61 5.79 -1.78
CA CYS A 61 -10.15 4.70 -0.94
C CYS A 61 -8.90 5.10 -0.13
N ILE A 62 -8.26 6.24 -0.44
CA ILE A 62 -6.95 6.64 0.11
C ILE A 62 -7.14 7.75 1.16
N HIS A 63 -6.31 7.76 2.20
CA HIS A 63 -6.31 8.82 3.20
C HIS A 63 -5.97 10.19 2.61
N TYR A 64 -6.56 11.26 3.16
CA TYR A 64 -6.48 12.61 2.59
C TYR A 64 -5.05 13.18 2.51
N ASP A 65 -4.13 12.72 3.37
CA ASP A 65 -2.71 13.13 3.37
C ASP A 65 -1.97 12.82 2.06
N HIS A 66 -2.57 12.00 1.18
CA HIS A 66 -2.00 11.65 -0.11
C HIS A 66 -2.61 12.44 -1.28
N GLY A 67 -3.46 13.43 -1.02
CA GLY A 67 -4.14 14.23 -2.05
C GLY A 67 -3.21 14.84 -3.09
N MET A 68 -2.09 15.44 -2.69
CA MET A 68 -1.11 16.01 -3.63
C MET A 68 -0.52 14.95 -4.58
N TRP A 69 -0.19 13.76 -4.06
CA TRP A 69 0.33 12.65 -4.87
C TRP A 69 -0.74 12.06 -5.79
N ILE A 70 -2.00 12.01 -5.34
CA ILE A 70 -3.11 11.54 -6.16
C ILE A 70 -3.25 12.40 -7.43
N GLU A 71 -3.25 13.73 -7.28
CA GLU A 71 -3.40 14.64 -8.42
C GLU A 71 -2.14 14.67 -9.30
N ALA A 72 -0.95 14.65 -8.68
CA ALA A 72 0.31 14.80 -9.40
C ALA A 72 0.78 13.53 -10.12
N ASP A 73 0.47 12.34 -9.59
CA ASP A 73 1.00 11.08 -10.07
C ASP A 73 -0.12 10.10 -10.46
N LEU A 74 -1.02 9.78 -9.54
CA LEU A 74 -2.00 8.70 -9.74
C LEU A 74 -2.98 9.02 -10.88
N LYS A 75 -3.55 10.23 -10.91
CA LYS A 75 -4.50 10.66 -11.95
C LYS A 75 -3.86 10.93 -13.31
N ARG A 76 -2.52 10.97 -13.38
CA ARG A 76 -1.81 11.11 -14.66
C ARG A 76 -1.55 9.77 -15.35
N CYS A 77 -1.85 8.65 -14.68
CA CYS A 77 -1.79 7.33 -15.30
C CYS A 77 -2.85 7.19 -16.40
N SER A 78 -2.48 6.56 -17.51
CA SER A 78 -3.34 6.37 -18.69
C SER A 78 -4.20 5.11 -18.65
N SER A 79 -3.87 4.15 -17.80
CA SER A 79 -4.56 2.86 -17.69
C SER A 79 -4.63 2.41 -16.24
N TRP A 80 -5.54 1.49 -15.97
CA TRP A 80 -5.60 0.82 -14.66
C TRP A 80 -4.29 0.12 -14.33
N LEU A 81 -3.67 -0.55 -15.30
CA LEU A 81 -2.39 -1.22 -15.11
C LEU A 81 -1.28 -0.24 -14.65
N ASP A 82 -1.22 0.94 -15.24
CA ASP A 82 -0.26 1.97 -14.84
C ASP A 82 -0.58 2.54 -13.46
N ALA A 83 -1.86 2.74 -13.17
CA ALA A 83 -2.32 3.19 -11.85
C ALA A 83 -1.98 2.17 -10.75
N ARG A 84 -2.15 0.87 -11.01
CA ARG A 84 -1.73 -0.21 -10.10
C ARG A 84 -0.24 -0.15 -9.81
N LYS A 85 0.59 -0.06 -10.85
CA LYS A 85 2.06 0.06 -10.70
C LYS A 85 2.45 1.31 -9.92
N CYS A 86 1.82 2.44 -10.21
CA CYS A 86 2.04 3.71 -9.52
C CYS A 86 1.67 3.60 -8.03
N PHE A 87 0.52 3.00 -7.73
CA PHE A 87 0.04 2.75 -6.38
C PHE A 87 0.99 1.83 -5.60
N THR A 88 1.30 0.65 -6.15
CA THR A 88 2.20 -0.32 -5.52
C THR A 88 3.56 0.32 -5.27
N LYS A 89 4.13 1.01 -6.26
CA LYS A 89 5.41 1.73 -6.08
C LYS A 89 5.36 2.77 -4.95
N LYS A 90 4.29 3.55 -4.84
CA LYS A 90 4.16 4.58 -3.79
C LYS A 90 4.14 4.00 -2.39
N PHE A 91 3.39 2.91 -2.20
CA PHE A 91 3.12 2.38 -0.88
C PHE A 91 4.07 1.24 -0.49
N GLU A 92 4.43 0.33 -1.39
CA GLU A 92 5.40 -0.73 -1.12
C GLU A 92 6.77 -0.16 -0.72
N THR A 93 7.23 0.90 -1.39
CA THR A 93 8.48 1.59 -1.04
C THR A 93 8.44 2.14 0.39
N LYS A 94 7.30 2.70 0.81
CA LYS A 94 7.12 3.24 2.17
C LYS A 94 7.04 2.14 3.22
N HIS A 95 6.33 1.05 2.93
CA HIS A 95 6.19 -0.07 3.87
C HIS A 95 7.49 -0.83 4.04
N ARG A 96 8.24 -1.04 2.94
CA ARG A 96 9.59 -1.60 2.98
C ARG A 96 10.52 -0.73 3.82
N ALA A 97 10.63 0.56 3.51
CA ALA A 97 11.46 1.49 4.27
C ALA A 97 11.08 1.51 5.77
N ARG A 98 9.78 1.48 6.10
CA ARG A 98 9.29 1.46 7.49
C ARG A 98 9.60 0.15 8.20
N LYS A 99 9.35 -1.00 7.56
CA LYS A 99 9.64 -2.33 8.10
C LYS A 99 11.14 -2.47 8.37
N THR A 100 11.99 -2.03 7.44
CA THR A 100 13.44 -2.05 7.61
C THR A 100 13.90 -1.12 8.73
N THR A 101 13.34 0.09 8.82
CA THR A 101 13.62 1.02 9.94
C THR A 101 13.32 0.37 11.29
N ILE A 102 12.12 -0.23 11.44
CA ILE A 102 11.75 -0.94 12.67
C ILE A 102 12.73 -2.09 12.95
N LEU A 103 13.07 -2.89 11.93
CA LEU A 103 14.03 -4.00 12.08
C LEU A 103 15.41 -3.52 12.55
N VAL A 104 15.93 -2.40 12.03
CA VAL A 104 17.19 -1.80 12.48
C VAL A 104 17.10 -1.37 13.95
N PHE A 105 15.99 -0.76 14.37
CA PHE A 105 15.81 -0.30 15.76
C PHE A 105 15.67 -1.45 16.77
N ILE A 106 15.08 -2.57 16.39
CA ILE A 106 14.87 -3.74 17.28
C ILE A 106 15.92 -4.83 17.09
N MET A 107 16.94 -4.60 16.25
CA MET A 107 17.96 -5.61 15.96
C MET A 107 18.88 -5.79 17.16
N GLU A 108 18.88 -7.00 17.72
CA GLU A 108 19.81 -7.41 18.77
C GLU A 108 20.81 -8.46 18.26
N MET A 109 21.96 -8.53 18.91
CA MET A 109 22.97 -9.55 18.68
C MET A 109 22.48 -10.89 19.25
N ARG A 110 22.44 -11.92 18.41
CA ARG A 110 22.07 -13.29 18.79
C ARG A 110 23.23 -13.93 19.55
N GLY A 111 22.93 -14.78 20.54
CA GLY A 111 23.96 -15.52 21.28
C GLY A 111 24.79 -16.48 20.42
N THR A 112 24.31 -16.83 19.22
CA THR A 112 24.98 -17.74 18.28
C THR A 112 25.81 -17.02 17.21
N GLU A 113 25.73 -15.69 17.12
CA GLU A 113 26.49 -14.93 16.14
C GLU A 113 27.68 -14.21 16.80
N SER A 114 28.76 -14.06 16.05
CA SER A 114 29.92 -13.25 16.44
C SER A 114 29.68 -11.77 16.13
N ILE A 115 30.44 -10.88 16.76
CA ILE A 115 30.35 -9.42 16.53
C ILE A 115 30.46 -9.06 15.02
N PRO A 116 31.42 -9.62 14.24
CA PRO A 116 31.50 -9.34 12.81
C PRO A 116 30.27 -9.80 12.03
N GLN A 117 29.67 -10.93 12.41
CA GLN A 117 28.45 -11.44 11.76
C GLN A 117 27.24 -10.56 12.07
N TYR A 118 27.12 -10.09 13.31
CA TYR A 118 26.11 -9.11 13.69
C TYR A 118 26.25 -7.81 12.88
N ILE A 119 27.46 -7.24 12.82
CA ILE A 119 27.75 -6.01 12.07
C ILE A 119 27.40 -6.19 10.58
N ALA A 120 27.80 -7.32 9.97
CA ALA A 120 27.48 -7.61 8.57
C ALA A 120 25.96 -7.68 8.32
N ARG A 121 25.20 -8.32 9.23
CA ARG A 121 23.73 -8.41 9.16
C ARG A 121 23.07 -7.03 9.31
N PHE A 122 23.57 -6.22 10.24
CA PHE A 122 23.08 -4.86 10.50
C PHE A 122 23.32 -3.95 9.29
N VAL A 123 24.55 -3.92 8.77
CA VAL A 123 24.91 -3.14 7.58
C VAL A 123 24.12 -3.58 6.36
N LYS A 124 23.92 -4.88 6.16
CA LYS A 124 23.07 -5.39 5.07
C LYS A 124 21.63 -4.87 5.18
N THR A 125 21.06 -4.90 6.39
CA THR A 125 19.69 -4.43 6.65
C THR A 125 19.58 -2.92 6.41
N ILE A 126 20.60 -2.14 6.75
CA ILE A 126 20.67 -0.71 6.41
C ILE A 126 20.75 -0.51 4.89
N ASN A 127 21.63 -1.22 4.19
CA ASN A 127 21.82 -1.03 2.76
C ASN A 127 20.57 -1.40 1.93
N ASP A 128 19.78 -2.37 2.39
CA ASP A 128 18.47 -2.69 1.83
C ASP A 128 17.41 -1.57 2.04
N THR A 129 17.78 -0.47 2.73
CA THR A 129 16.94 0.74 2.99
C THR A 129 17.18 1.86 1.96
N THR A 130 18.32 1.87 1.25
CA THR A 130 18.75 2.92 0.29
C THR A 130 18.47 2.52 -1.15
#